data_AF-N1MBC0-F1
#
_entry.id   AF-N1MBC0-F1
#
_cell.length_a   1.000
_cell.length_b   1.000
_cell.length_c   1.000
_cell.angle_alpha   90.00
_cell.angle_beta   90.00
_cell.angle_gamma   90.00
#
_symmetry.space_group_name_H-M   'P 1'
#
loop_
_entity.id
_entity.type
_entity.pdbx_description
1 polymer ?
#
loop_
_entity_poly.entity_id
_entity_poly.type
_entity_poly.pdbx_seq_one_letter_code
_entity_poly.pdbx_strand_id
1 'polypeptide(L)' 'MTARRRPKFRDLSPWQQTLVLTLACVQLSLAATAWIDLARRPADKVAGSKAKWAAMIAVNWIGPIAYFRRGRIG' A
#
# COMPACT_ATOMS: atom_id res chain seq x y z
N MET A 1 -13.98 15.73 -31.15
CA MET A 1 -13.06 15.05 -30.21
C MET A 1 -13.85 14.07 -29.37
N THR A 2 -13.78 12.76 -29.63
CA THR A 2 -14.46 11.75 -28.80
C THR A 2 -13.70 11.57 -27.48
N ALA A 3 -14.38 11.80 -26.36
CA ALA A 3 -13.80 11.62 -25.04
C ALA A 3 -13.43 10.13 -24.81
N ARG A 4 -12.16 9.83 -24.52
CA ARG A 4 -11.73 8.48 -24.11
C ARG A 4 -12.42 8.14 -22.78
N ARG A 5 -13.36 7.18 -22.81
CA ARG A 5 -13.90 6.59 -21.58
C ARG A 5 -12.80 5.76 -20.90
N ARG A 6 -12.62 5.96 -19.60
CA ARG A 6 -11.80 5.05 -18.79
C ARG A 6 -12.53 3.72 -18.65
N PRO A 7 -11.89 2.58 -18.93
CA PRO A 7 -12.52 1.28 -18.78
C PRO A 7 -12.92 1.07 -17.32
N LYS A 8 -14.16 0.59 -17.11
CA LYS A 8 -14.65 0.25 -15.77
C LYS A 8 -14.07 -1.11 -15.37
N PHE A 9 -14.04 -1.41 -14.08
CA PHE A 9 -13.57 -2.71 -13.59
C PHE A 9 -14.29 -3.90 -14.26
N ARG A 10 -15.60 -3.76 -14.51
CA ARG A 10 -16.42 -4.77 -15.19
C ARG A 10 -16.06 -4.97 -16.68
N ASP A 11 -15.38 -4.00 -17.28
CA ASP A 11 -14.94 -4.06 -18.68
C ASP A 11 -13.57 -4.76 -18.83
N LEU A 12 -12.92 -5.12 -17.72
CA LEU A 12 -11.64 -5.83 -17.69
C LEU A 12 -11.83 -7.32 -17.96
N SER A 13 -10.84 -7.96 -18.59
CA SER A 13 -10.85 -9.42 -18.76
C SER A 13 -10.80 -10.14 -17.40
N PRO A 14 -11.28 -11.39 -17.30
CA PRO A 14 -11.26 -12.14 -16.04
C PRO A 14 -9.87 -12.20 -15.38
N TRP A 15 -8.81 -12.31 -16.19
CA TRP A 15 -7.43 -12.32 -15.71
C TRP A 15 -7.00 -10.96 -15.13
N GLN A 16 -7.40 -9.85 -15.78
CA GLN A 16 -7.12 -8.50 -15.29
C GLN A 16 -7.85 -8.21 -13.98
N GLN A 17 -9.12 -8.62 -13.85
CA GLN A 17 -9.88 -8.48 -12.61
C GLN A 17 -9.23 -9.28 -11.48
N THR A 18 -8.81 -10.52 -11.76
CA THR A 18 -8.13 -11.39 -10.80
C THR A 18 -6.81 -10.77 -10.33
N LEU A 19 -6.01 -10.22 -11.25
CA LEU A 19 -4.77 -9.55 -10.92
C LEU A 19 -5.00 -8.32 -10.03
N VAL A 20 -5.99 -7.49 -10.36
CA VAL A 20 -6.35 -6.30 -9.56
C VAL A 20 -6.78 -6.69 -8.15
N LEU A 21 -7.66 -7.70 -8.02
CA LEU A 21 -8.10 -8.20 -6.72
C LEU A 21 -6.93 -8.78 -5.90
N THR A 22 -6.06 -9.56 -6.55
CA THR A 22 -4.89 -10.14 -5.89
C THR A 22 -3.97 -9.06 -5.34
N LEU A 23 -3.63 -8.05 -6.15
CA LEU A 23 -2.78 -6.93 -5.72
C LEU A 23 -3.44 -6.12 -4.60
N ALA A 24 -4.75 -5.89 -4.67
CA ALA A 24 -5.48 -5.21 -3.61
C ALA A 24 -5.42 -5.98 -2.28
N CYS A 25 -5.64 -7.30 -2.31
CA CYS A 25 -5.55 -8.15 -1.12
C CYS A 25 -4.14 -8.16 -0.52
N VAL A 26 -3.11 -8.25 -1.36
CA VAL A 26 -1.71 -8.20 -0.92
C VAL A 26 -1.42 -6.86 -0.24
N GLN A 27 -1.84 -5.76 -0.85
CA GLN A 27 -1.64 -4.43 -0.30
C GLN A 27 -2.33 -4.24 1.05
N LEU A 28 -3.59 -4.65 1.15
CA LEU A 28 -4.37 -4.55 2.40
C LEU A 28 -3.75 -5.39 3.50
N SER A 29 -3.30 -6.60 3.18
CA SER A 29 -2.63 -7.50 4.14
C SER A 29 -1.32 -6.90 4.63
N LEU A 30 -0.54 -6.28 3.74
CA LEU A 30 0.71 -5.62 4.08
C LEU A 30 0.47 -4.39 4.98
N ALA A 31 -0.50 -3.54 4.61
CA ALA A 31 -0.86 -2.36 5.39
C ALA A 31 -1.37 -2.73 6.79
N ALA A 32 -2.25 -3.73 6.88
CA ALA A 32 -2.74 -4.25 8.15
C ALA A 32 -1.60 -4.79 9.02
N THR A 33 -0.72 -5.61 8.44
CA THR A 33 0.45 -6.16 9.15
C THR A 33 1.36 -5.04 9.67
N ALA A 34 1.62 -4.00 8.85
CA ALA A 34 2.44 -2.87 9.24
C ALA A 34 1.82 -2.03 10.37
N TRP A 35 0.51 -1.79 10.33
CA TRP A 35 -0.18 -1.13 11.44
C TRP A 35 -0.19 -1.97 12.72
N ILE A 36 -0.39 -3.28 12.62
CA ILE A 36 -0.34 -4.19 13.77
C ILE A 36 1.05 -4.20 14.39
N ASP A 37 2.10 -4.31 13.56
CA ASP A 37 3.49 -4.26 14.01
C ASP A 37 3.81 -2.91 14.69
N LEU A 38 3.40 -1.79 14.09
CA LEU A 38 3.58 -0.45 14.67
C LEU A 38 2.82 -0.26 16.00
N ALA A 39 1.61 -0.83 16.10
CA ALA A 39 0.82 -0.78 17.32
C ALA A 39 1.47 -1.60 18.44
N ARG A 40 1.96 -2.81 18.11
CA ARG A 40 2.59 -3.74 19.07
C ARG A 40 4.01 -3.36 19.47
N ARG A 41 4.80 -2.73 18.59
CA ARG A 41 6.17 -2.32 18.91
C ARG A 41 6.17 -1.21 19.97
N PRO A 42 7.00 -1.30 21.02
CA PRO A 42 7.12 -0.23 22.00
C PRO A 42 7.77 1.01 21.34
N ALA A 43 7.37 2.21 21.78
CA ALA A 43 7.64 3.47 21.05
C ALA A 43 9.13 3.85 21.00
N ASP A 44 9.92 3.34 21.96
CA ASP A 44 11.38 3.44 22.03
C ASP A 44 12.09 2.68 20.90
N LYS A 45 11.40 1.73 20.24
CA LYS A 45 11.89 0.97 19.10
C LYS A 45 11.35 1.47 17.75
N VAL A 46 10.65 2.60 17.74
CA VAL A 46 10.10 3.23 16.53
C VAL A 46 10.83 4.55 16.29
N ALA A 47 11.44 4.70 15.12
CA ALA A 47 12.16 5.92 14.76
C ALA A 47 11.18 7.09 14.54
N GLY A 48 10.93 7.88 15.59
CA GLY A 48 10.00 9.01 15.55
C GLY A 48 8.57 8.67 16.00
N SER A 49 7.60 9.54 15.69
CA SER A 49 6.23 9.38 16.18
C SER A 49 5.48 8.27 15.44
N LYS A 50 4.86 7.34 16.19
CA LYS A 50 3.96 6.32 15.66
C LYS A 50 2.84 6.90 14.79
N ALA A 51 2.33 8.09 15.13
CA ALA A 51 1.28 8.74 14.34
C ALA A 51 1.76 9.11 12.92
N LYS A 52 3.03 9.54 12.79
CA LYS A 52 3.62 9.85 11.47
C LYS A 52 3.77 8.58 10.62
N TRP A 53 4.20 7.48 11.23
CA TRP A 53 4.30 6.19 10.54
C TRP A 53 2.94 5.62 10.16
N ALA A 54 1.94 5.73 11.01
CA ALA A 54 0.57 5.31 10.70
C ALA A 54 0.01 6.08 9.49
N ALA A 55 0.23 7.39 9.43
CA ALA A 55 -0.15 8.23 8.29
C ALA A 55 0.64 7.85 7.03
N MET A 56 1.94 7.57 7.13
CA MET A 56 2.74 7.12 5.98
C MET A 56 2.25 5.80 5.39
N ILE A 57 1.87 4.83 6.24
CA ILE A 57 1.30 3.55 5.80
C ILE A 57 -0.06 3.76 5.11
N ALA A 58 -0.82 4.79 5.50
CA ALA A 58 -2.11 5.13 4.90
C ALA A 58 -2.01 5.79 3.50
N VAL A 59 -0.85 6.37 3.14
CA VAL A 59 -0.65 7.00 1.83
C VAL A 59 -0.33 5.93 0.78
N ASN A 60 -1.40 5.43 0.16
CA ASN A 60 -1.45 4.42 -0.91
C ASN A 60 -0.28 4.46 -1.92
N TRP A 61 0.35 3.30 -2.15
CA TRP A 61 1.38 2.93 -3.14
C TRP A 61 2.69 3.74 -3.21
N ILE A 62 2.72 5.01 -2.82
CA ILE A 62 3.98 5.78 -2.77
C ILE A 62 4.84 5.29 -1.61
N GLY A 63 4.23 4.94 -0.47
CA GLY A 63 4.93 4.38 0.69
C GLY A 63 5.72 3.11 0.40
N PRO A 64 5.10 2.03 -0.13
CA PRO A 64 5.80 0.79 -0.44
C PRO A 64 6.88 0.94 -1.52
N ILE A 65 6.62 1.69 -2.60
CA ILE A 65 7.56 1.89 -3.70
C ILE A 65 8.75 2.75 -3.27
N ALA A 66 8.52 3.82 -2.51
CA ALA A 66 9.60 4.64 -1.95
C ALA A 66 10.43 3.88 -0.90
N TYR A 67 9.79 3.01 -0.09
CA TYR A 67 10.47 2.17 0.90
C TYR A 67 11.38 1.12 0.26
N PHE A 68 10.91 0.36 -0.73
CA PHE A 68 11.75 -0.64 -1.41
C PHE A 68 12.87 -0.02 -2.26
N ARG A 69 12.68 1.22 -2.75
CA ARG A 69 13.67 1.91 -3.60
C ARG A 69 14.71 2.73 -2.81
N ARG A 70 14.40 3.19 -1.59
CA ARG A 70 15.28 4.11 -0.84
C ARG A 70 15.39 3.86 0.67
N GLY A 71 14.56 2.99 1.24
CA GLY A 71 14.60 2.59 2.65
C GLY A 71 15.54 1.42 2.95
N ARG A 72 16.03 0.74 1.92
CA ARG A 72 17.13 -0.24 2.01
C ARG A 72 18.44 0.48 1.76
N ILE A 73 18.99 1.06 2.82
CA ILE A 73 20.44 1.24 2.93
C ILE A 73 20.96 -0.11 3.43
N GLY A 74 22.03 -0.62 2.81
CA GLY A 74 22.73 -1.79 3.32
C GLY A 74 23.16 -1.63 4.77
#